data_AF-A0A943RHE2-F1
#
_entry.id   AF-A0A943RHE2-F1
#
_cell.length_a   1.000
_cell.length_b   1.000
_cell.length_c   1.000
_cell.angle_alpha   90.00
_cell.angle_beta   90.00
_cell.angle_gamma   90.00
#
_symmetry.space_group_name_H-M   'P 1'
#
loop_
_entity.id
_entity.type
_entity.pdbx_description
1 polymer ?
#
loop_
_entity_poly.entity_id
_entity_poly.type
_entity_poly.pdbx_seq_one_letter_code
_entity_poly.pdbx_strand_id
1 'polypeptide(L)'
;MKLNIDQAAKLASAALPTRIILSKAPKSAQYRRCTFELKGGAYHISRYSEKQAFHQNIAADELERALAAELSSRTYRQANAFAADGEHIIMLNKGYDEATYMLKPLSSTAPKPPEQAHNRKKQYILSEDEPIPALIDMGIFTKDGRIAAPMRDKFVQINR
;
A
#
# COMPACT_ATOMS: atom_id res chain seq x y z
N MET A 1 14.68 -8.95 -18.71
CA MET A 1 15.92 -8.32 -19.22
C MET A 1 16.92 -8.22 -18.07
N LYS A 2 18.21 -8.49 -18.31
CA LYS A 2 19.27 -8.26 -17.30
C LYS A 2 19.64 -6.78 -17.34
N LEU A 3 19.58 -6.10 -16.20
CA LEU A 3 19.84 -4.68 -16.04
C LEU A 3 20.74 -4.46 -14.83
N ASN A 4 21.41 -3.31 -14.80
CA ASN A 4 22.08 -2.84 -13.59
C ASN A 4 21.04 -2.41 -12.54
N ILE A 5 21.44 -2.43 -11.26
CA ILE A 5 20.58 -2.04 -10.13
C ILE A 5 20.01 -0.64 -10.34
N ASP A 6 20.84 0.34 -10.70
CA ASP A 6 20.42 1.72 -10.95
C ASP A 6 19.41 1.83 -12.09
N GLN A 7 19.61 1.05 -13.16
CA GLN A 7 18.69 1.04 -14.30
C GLN A 7 17.33 0.43 -13.91
N ALA A 8 17.34 -0.65 -13.13
CA ALA A 8 16.12 -1.28 -12.63
C ALA A 8 15.37 -0.37 -11.63
N ALA A 9 16.11 0.28 -10.72
CA ALA A 9 15.55 1.25 -9.78
C ALA A 9 14.92 2.44 -10.50
N LYS A 10 15.59 2.98 -11.53
CA LYS A 10 15.08 4.06 -12.36
C LYS A 10 13.80 3.68 -13.13
N LEU A 11 13.75 2.47 -13.68
CA LEU A 11 12.54 1.97 -14.36
C LEU A 11 11.37 1.84 -13.38
N ALA A 12 11.62 1.34 -12.18
CA ALA A 12 10.59 1.21 -11.15
C ALA A 12 10.16 2.56 -10.57
N SER A 13 11.05 3.53 -10.38
CA SER A 13 10.70 4.87 -9.90
C SER A 13 9.97 5.70 -10.95
N ALA A 14 10.34 5.57 -12.23
CA ALA A 14 9.70 6.26 -13.34
C ALA A 14 8.21 5.88 -13.52
N ALA A 15 7.82 4.68 -13.08
CA ALA A 15 6.43 4.23 -13.10
C ALA A 15 5.55 4.88 -12.02
N LEU A 16 6.12 5.74 -11.15
CA LEU A 16 5.46 6.38 -10.02
C LEU A 16 4.64 5.38 -9.17
N PRO A 17 5.30 4.34 -8.62
CA PRO A 17 4.61 3.26 -7.96
C PRO A 17 3.96 3.73 -6.67
N THR A 18 2.69 3.38 -6.48
CA THR A 18 1.97 3.69 -5.23
C THR A 18 2.51 2.91 -4.04
N ARG A 19 3.12 1.74 -4.29
CA ARG A 19 3.67 0.86 -3.27
C ARG A 19 4.89 0.11 -3.79
N ILE A 20 5.94 -0.01 -3.00
CA ILE A 20 7.10 -0.86 -3.29
C ILE A 20 7.34 -1.80 -2.11
N ILE A 21 7.62 -3.08 -2.38
CA ILE A 21 7.91 -4.09 -1.37
C ILE A 21 9.28 -4.70 -1.67
N LEU A 22 10.23 -4.50 -0.77
CA LEU A 22 11.53 -5.17 -0.74
C LEU A 22 11.46 -6.42 0.14
N SER A 23 11.85 -7.56 -0.41
CA SER A 23 11.70 -8.87 0.21
C SER A 23 12.90 -9.79 -0.04
N LYS A 24 12.80 -11.04 0.44
CA LYS A 24 13.84 -12.08 0.36
C LYS A 24 15.18 -11.64 0.97
N ALA A 25 15.11 -11.07 2.17
CA ALA A 25 16.30 -10.80 2.95
C ALA A 25 16.95 -12.10 3.48
N PRO A 26 18.29 -12.16 3.61
CA PRO A 26 18.96 -13.30 4.23
C PRO A 26 18.56 -13.42 5.70
N LYS A 27 18.64 -14.64 6.26
CA LYS A 27 18.24 -14.90 7.66
C LYS A 27 19.03 -14.08 8.68
N SER A 28 20.24 -13.62 8.33
CA SER A 28 21.11 -12.78 9.14
C SER A 28 20.78 -11.28 9.08
N ALA A 29 19.85 -10.84 8.21
CA ALA A 29 19.52 -9.43 8.08
C ALA A 29 18.70 -8.94 9.28
N GLN A 30 19.04 -7.74 9.77
CA GLN A 30 18.30 -7.05 10.83
C GLN A 30 16.85 -6.74 10.44
N TYR A 31 16.62 -6.45 9.15
CA TYR A 31 15.30 -6.13 8.60
C TYR A 31 14.90 -7.18 7.54
N ARG A 32 13.78 -7.86 7.76
CA ARG A 32 13.30 -8.94 6.88
C ARG A 32 12.52 -8.44 5.68
N ARG A 33 11.87 -7.29 5.81
CA ARG A 33 11.05 -6.67 4.75
C ARG A 33 11.09 -5.16 4.87
N CYS A 34 11.07 -4.46 3.75
CA CYS A 34 10.89 -3.02 3.71
C CYS A 34 9.77 -2.67 2.72
N THR A 35 8.87 -1.77 3.10
CA THR A 35 7.74 -1.36 2.26
C THR A 35 7.76 0.15 2.11
N PHE A 36 7.60 0.66 0.90
CA PHE A 36 7.39 2.07 0.59
C PHE A 36 5.91 2.23 0.22
N GLU A 37 5.20 3.17 0.85
CA GLU A 37 3.82 3.50 0.52
C GLU A 37 3.68 4.98 0.23
N LEU A 38 3.17 5.34 -0.95
CA LEU A 38 2.87 6.73 -1.29
C LEU A 38 1.61 7.20 -0.55
N LYS A 39 1.76 8.21 0.30
CA LYS A 39 0.71 8.80 1.14
C LYS A 39 0.86 10.32 1.14
N GLY A 40 -0.15 11.04 0.63
CA GLY A 40 -0.15 12.51 0.62
C GLY A 40 1.02 13.15 -0.12
N GLY A 41 1.57 12.50 -1.16
CA GLY A 41 2.71 13.01 -1.93
C GLY A 41 4.10 12.71 -1.34
N ALA A 42 4.18 12.01 -0.22
CA ALA A 42 5.42 11.51 0.37
C ALA A 42 5.40 9.97 0.44
N TYR A 43 6.57 9.34 0.39
CA TYR A 43 6.67 7.90 0.63
C TYR A 43 6.92 7.61 2.09
N HIS A 44 6.08 6.74 2.65
CA HIS A 44 6.24 6.19 3.97
C HIS A 44 6.97 4.84 3.89
N ILE A 45 8.21 4.81 4.34
CA ILE A 45 9.06 3.64 4.43
C ILE A 45 8.79 2.92 5.76
N SER A 46 8.45 1.64 5.69
CA SER A 46 8.26 0.75 6.83
C SER A 46 9.27 -0.39 6.76
N ARG A 47 10.30 -0.36 7.62
CA ARG A 47 11.30 -1.43 7.77
C ARG A 47 10.87 -2.38 8.88
N TYR A 48 10.58 -3.62 8.52
CA TYR A 48 10.11 -4.65 9.45
C TYR A 48 11.30 -5.52 9.90
N SER A 49 11.60 -5.49 11.19
CA SER A 49 12.47 -6.47 11.86
C SER A 49 11.65 -7.68 12.32
N GLU A 50 12.26 -8.60 13.07
CA GLU A 50 11.54 -9.74 13.65
C GLU A 50 10.56 -9.34 14.76
N LYS A 51 10.82 -8.24 15.46
CA LYS A 51 10.04 -7.84 16.66
C LYS A 51 9.37 -6.47 16.53
N GLN A 52 9.84 -5.61 15.62
CA GLN A 52 9.44 -4.20 15.56
C GLN A 52 9.40 -3.68 14.12
N ALA A 53 8.67 -2.60 13.89
CA ALA A 53 8.63 -1.88 12.62
C ALA A 53 9.16 -0.44 12.81
N PHE A 54 10.01 0.01 11.91
CA PHE A 54 10.55 1.36 11.89
C PHE A 54 9.95 2.13 10.72
N HIS A 55 9.54 3.35 11.00
CA HIS A 55 8.81 4.20 10.08
C HIS A 55 9.65 5.43 9.73
N GLN A 56 9.76 5.75 8.44
CA GLN A 56 10.47 6.91 7.94
C GLN A 56 9.70 7.51 6.77
N ASN A 57 9.52 8.83 6.75
CA ASN A 57 8.96 9.54 5.59
C ASN A 57 10.10 10.05 4.72
N ILE A 58 9.96 9.89 3.41
CA ILE A 58 10.83 10.51 2.40
C ILE A 58 9.96 11.25 1.38
N ALA A 59 10.53 12.26 0.73
CA ALA A 59 9.86 12.96 -0.35
C ALA A 59 9.85 12.10 -1.64
N ALA A 60 8.94 12.40 -2.57
CA ALA A 60 8.73 11.57 -3.76
C ALA A 60 9.90 11.60 -4.75
N ASP A 61 10.63 12.71 -4.79
CA ASP A 61 11.86 12.93 -5.55
C ASP A 61 13.03 12.08 -5.04
N GLU A 62 13.06 11.74 -3.75
CA GLU A 62 14.11 10.93 -3.15
C GLU A 62 13.90 9.42 -3.31
N LEU A 63 12.77 8.99 -3.88
CA LEU A 63 12.41 7.57 -4.00
C LEU A 63 13.47 6.76 -4.76
N GLU A 64 13.94 7.27 -5.90
CA GLU A 64 14.92 6.57 -6.74
C GLU A 64 16.22 6.32 -5.96
N ARG A 65 16.72 7.35 -5.29
CA ARG A 65 17.94 7.27 -4.47
C ARG A 65 17.74 6.31 -3.29
N ALA A 66 16.61 6.39 -2.60
CA ALA A 66 16.31 5.52 -1.46
C ALA A 66 16.17 4.06 -1.89
N LEU A 67 15.47 3.79 -3.00
CA LEU A 67 15.31 2.44 -3.54
C LEU A 67 16.64 1.85 -4.01
N ALA A 68 17.45 2.63 -4.72
CA ALA A 68 18.78 2.22 -5.16
C ALA A 68 19.71 1.93 -3.98
N ALA A 69 19.65 2.74 -2.92
CA ALA A 69 20.43 2.52 -1.69
C ALA A 69 20.01 1.23 -0.98
N GLU A 70 18.71 0.98 -0.83
CA GLU A 70 18.19 -0.24 -0.18
C GLU A 70 18.53 -1.50 -0.99
N LEU A 71 18.48 -1.44 -2.32
CA LEU A 71 18.90 -2.55 -3.20
C LEU A 71 20.42 -2.78 -3.15
N SER A 72 21.20 -1.68 -3.16
CA SER A 72 22.66 -1.71 -3.06
C SER A 72 23.16 -2.20 -1.71
N SER A 73 22.35 -2.08 -0.65
CA SER A 73 22.68 -2.61 0.69
C SER A 73 22.85 -4.14 0.72
N ARG A 74 22.48 -4.84 -0.36
CA ARG A 74 22.48 -6.31 -0.48
C ARG A 74 21.61 -7.02 0.56
N THR A 75 20.80 -6.27 1.30
CA THR A 75 19.88 -6.78 2.31
C THR A 75 18.72 -7.50 1.67
N TYR A 76 18.18 -7.00 0.56
CA TYR A 76 17.01 -7.57 -0.11
C TYR A 76 17.41 -8.20 -1.43
N ARG A 77 16.74 -9.29 -1.85
CA ARG A 77 16.98 -9.94 -3.15
C ARG A 77 15.88 -9.71 -4.17
N GLN A 78 14.79 -9.08 -3.76
CA GLN A 78 13.66 -8.85 -4.63
C GLN A 78 12.95 -7.55 -4.26
N ALA A 79 12.58 -6.75 -5.25
CA ALA A 79 11.70 -5.60 -5.13
C ALA A 79 10.48 -5.76 -6.04
N ASN A 80 9.29 -5.48 -5.52
CA ASN A 80 8.06 -5.44 -6.29
C ASN A 80 7.47 -4.03 -6.16
N ALA A 81 7.42 -3.28 -7.24
CA ALA A 81 6.83 -1.95 -7.31
C ALA A 81 5.48 -2.02 -8.05
N PHE A 82 4.43 -1.54 -7.40
CA PHE A 82 3.05 -1.55 -7.89
C PHE A 82 2.71 -0.16 -8.41
N ALA A 83 2.62 -0.05 -9.73
CA ALA A 83 2.27 1.16 -10.45
C ALA A 83 0.93 0.99 -11.18
N ALA A 84 0.48 2.04 -11.86
CA ALA A 84 -0.80 2.04 -12.56
C ALA A 84 -0.79 1.14 -13.82
N ASP A 85 0.38 1.00 -14.45
CA ASP A 85 0.63 0.18 -15.63
C ASP A 85 0.85 -1.31 -15.30
N GLY A 86 1.38 -1.61 -14.11
CA GLY A 86 1.68 -2.98 -13.74
C GLY A 86 2.42 -3.17 -12.42
N GLU A 87 2.79 -4.42 -12.19
CA GLU A 87 3.74 -4.81 -11.17
C GLU A 87 5.14 -4.94 -11.79
N HIS A 88 6.05 -4.06 -11.38
CA HIS A 88 7.46 -4.08 -11.75
C HIS A 88 8.23 -4.94 -10.75
N ILE A 89 8.74 -6.07 -11.20
CA ILE A 89 9.45 -7.04 -10.36
C ILE A 89 10.94 -6.97 -10.70
N ILE A 90 11.74 -6.64 -9.70
CA ILE A 90 13.21 -6.63 -9.76
C ILE A 90 13.71 -7.79 -8.89
N MET A 91 14.52 -8.68 -9.46
CA MET A 91 15.15 -9.78 -8.74
C MET A 91 16.66 -9.67 -8.84
N LEU A 92 17.36 -9.64 -7.71
CA LEU A 92 18.82 -9.62 -7.64
C LEU A 92 19.36 -11.05 -7.63
N ASN A 93 20.36 -11.32 -8.46
CA ASN A 93 21.03 -12.61 -8.51
C ASN A 93 21.92 -12.85 -7.29
N LYS A 94 22.40 -14.10 -7.09
CA LYS A 94 23.22 -14.50 -5.94
C LYS A 94 24.51 -13.66 -5.77
N GLY A 95 25.03 -13.05 -6.83
CA GLY A 95 26.18 -12.15 -6.81
C GLY A 95 25.86 -10.67 -6.57
N TYR A 96 24.58 -10.28 -6.53
CA TYR A 96 24.11 -8.88 -6.44
C TYR A 96 24.55 -7.93 -7.57
N ASP A 97 25.39 -8.37 -8.52
CA ASP A 97 25.83 -7.55 -9.66
C ASP A 97 24.81 -7.46 -10.80
N GLU A 98 23.91 -8.44 -10.93
CA GLU A 98 22.88 -8.46 -11.98
C GLU A 98 21.47 -8.41 -11.39
N ALA A 99 20.64 -7.50 -11.93
CA ALA A 99 19.22 -7.42 -11.65
C ALA A 99 18.41 -7.95 -12.85
N THR A 100 17.47 -8.86 -12.58
CA THR A 100 16.45 -9.28 -13.55
C THR A 100 15.22 -8.42 -13.35
N TYR A 101 14.86 -7.65 -14.38
CA TYR A 101 13.62 -6.89 -14.41
C TYR A 101 12.54 -7.63 -15.20
N MET A 102 11.34 -7.66 -14.64
CA MET A 102 10.14 -8.23 -15.24
C MET A 102 8.96 -7.30 -14.97
N LEU A 103 8.26 -6.87 -16.03
CA LEU A 103 7.01 -6.14 -15.92
C LEU A 103 5.85 -7.11 -16.05
N LYS A 104 4.99 -7.15 -15.04
CA LYS A 104 3.73 -7.89 -15.06
C LYS A 104 2.61 -6.87 -15.23
N PRO A 105 2.09 -6.67 -16.46
CA PRO A 105 1.03 -5.70 -16.68
C PRO A 105 -0.21 -6.08 -15.87
N LEU A 106 -0.99 -5.09 -15.42
CA LEU A 106 -2.29 -5.36 -14.83
C LEU A 106 -3.15 -6.07 -15.89
N SER A 107 -3.46 -7.35 -15.68
CA SER A 107 -4.54 -8.01 -16.42
C SER A 107 -5.81 -7.15 -16.24
N SER A 108 -6.58 -6.97 -17.32
CA SER A 108 -7.78 -6.12 -17.43
C SER A 108 -8.93 -6.46 -16.45
N THR A 109 -8.68 -7.22 -15.39
CA THR A 109 -9.64 -7.68 -14.39
C THR A 109 -9.19 -7.42 -12.95
N ALA A 110 -8.28 -6.46 -12.71
CA ALA A 110 -7.88 -6.06 -11.37
C ALA A 110 -8.47 -4.68 -11.00
N PRO A 111 -8.95 -4.48 -9.76
CA PRO A 111 -9.75 -3.33 -9.38
C PRO A 111 -8.96 -2.03 -9.53
N LYS A 112 -9.68 -0.94 -9.85
CA LYS A 112 -9.17 0.44 -9.82
C LYS A 112 -8.16 0.64 -8.68
N PRO A 113 -7.06 1.38 -8.91
CA PRO A 113 -6.15 1.75 -7.84
C PRO A 113 -6.98 2.28 -6.67
N PRO A 114 -6.77 1.78 -5.44
CA PRO A 114 -7.55 2.23 -4.30
C PRO A 114 -7.38 3.75 -4.25
N GLU A 115 -8.49 4.46 -4.39
CA GLU A 115 -8.55 5.90 -4.21
C GLU A 115 -7.77 6.21 -2.95
N GLN A 116 -6.75 7.05 -3.09
CA GLN A 116 -5.84 7.49 -2.04
C GLN A 116 -6.56 8.44 -1.06
N ALA A 117 -7.84 8.18 -0.78
CA ALA A 117 -8.61 8.85 0.24
C ALA A 117 -8.16 8.29 1.59
N HIS A 118 -7.44 9.12 2.34
CA HIS A 118 -7.06 8.85 3.72
C HIS A 118 -8.26 8.57 4.64
N ASN A 119 -9.47 8.92 4.21
CA ASN A 119 -10.73 8.51 4.83
C ASN A 119 -11.41 7.45 3.97
N ARG A 120 -11.25 6.17 4.33
CA ARG A 120 -12.14 5.11 3.82
C ARG A 120 -13.53 5.34 4.40
N LYS A 121 -14.50 5.74 3.56
CA LYS A 121 -15.91 5.74 3.94
C LYS A 121 -16.28 4.28 4.26
N LYS A 122 -16.78 4.02 5.47
CA LYS A 122 -17.29 2.68 5.83
C LYS A 122 -18.44 2.35 4.88
N GLN A 123 -18.35 1.23 4.19
CA GLN A 123 -19.44 0.73 3.35
C GLN A 123 -20.44 0.02 4.25
N TYR A 124 -21.51 0.72 4.62
CA TYR A 124 -22.65 0.16 5.33
C TYR A 124 -23.65 -0.43 4.33
N ILE A 125 -24.33 -1.51 4.70
CA ILE A 125 -25.40 -2.12 3.90
C ILE A 125 -26.61 -1.19 3.87
N LEU A 126 -26.90 -0.53 5.00
CA LEU A 126 -27.96 0.46 5.14
C LEU A 126 -27.35 1.87 5.11
N SER A 127 -27.92 2.74 4.27
CA SER A 127 -27.51 4.14 4.13
C SER A 127 -27.88 4.97 5.36
N GLU A 128 -27.00 5.88 5.77
CA GLU A 128 -27.28 6.84 6.87
C GLU A 128 -28.25 7.95 6.45
N ASP A 129 -28.41 8.16 5.14
CA ASP A 129 -29.17 9.25 4.53
C ASP A 129 -30.61 8.85 4.15
N GLU A 130 -30.98 7.58 4.31
CA GLU A 130 -32.30 7.06 3.98
C GLU A 130 -33.07 6.68 5.25
N PRO A 131 -34.22 7.33 5.53
CA PRO A 131 -35.04 6.99 6.70
C PRO A 131 -35.68 5.62 6.51
N ILE A 132 -35.16 4.62 7.23
CA ILE A 132 -35.73 3.27 7.23
C ILE A 132 -36.81 3.21 8.32
N PRO A 133 -38.11 3.01 7.98
CA PRO A 133 -39.22 3.06 8.94
C PRO A 133 -39.03 2.13 10.15
N ALA A 134 -38.56 0.90 9.92
CA ALA A 134 -38.30 -0.06 10.98
C ALA A 134 -37.24 0.43 11.99
N LEU A 135 -36.25 1.19 11.53
CA LEU A 135 -35.20 1.75 12.38
C LEU A 135 -35.65 3.04 13.09
N ILE A 136 -36.66 3.76 12.57
CA ILE A 136 -37.32 4.87 13.27
C ILE A 136 -38.13 4.32 14.45
N ASP A 137 -38.90 3.25 14.22
CA ASP A 137 -39.71 2.61 15.27
C ASP A 137 -38.85 2.03 16.40
N MET A 138 -37.65 1.52 16.06
CA MET A 138 -36.66 1.07 17.04
C MET A 138 -35.89 2.22 17.74
N GLY A 139 -36.14 3.47 17.36
CA GLY A 139 -35.46 4.65 17.89
C GLY A 139 -34.00 4.80 17.45
N ILE A 140 -33.56 4.04 16.44
CA ILE A 140 -32.21 4.11 15.87
C ILE A 140 -32.11 5.33 14.95
N PHE A 141 -33.14 5.60 14.14
CA PHE A 141 -33.33 6.86 13.42
C PHE A 141 -34.26 7.80 14.19
N THR A 142 -34.00 9.10 14.07
CA THR A 142 -34.96 10.15 14.43
C THR A 142 -36.05 10.25 13.38
N LYS A 143 -37.16 10.93 13.71
CA LYS A 143 -38.25 11.19 12.75
C LYS A 143 -37.79 11.99 11.53
N ASP A 144 -36.71 12.76 11.67
CA ASP A 144 -36.02 13.49 10.60
C ASP A 144 -35.06 12.63 9.77
N GLY A 145 -35.00 11.32 10.00
CA GLY A 145 -34.16 10.38 9.24
C GLY A 145 -32.67 10.43 9.59
N ARG A 146 -32.29 10.98 10.74
CA ARG A 146 -30.88 11.01 11.22
C ARG A 146 -30.64 9.95 12.28
N ILE A 147 -29.46 9.36 12.31
CA ILE A 147 -29.14 8.38 13.36
C ILE A 147 -29.12 9.08 14.71
N ALA A 148 -29.90 8.58 15.66
CA ALA A 148 -29.90 9.10 17.02
C ALA A 148 -28.53 8.88 17.64
N ALA A 149 -27.90 9.94 18.15
CA ALA A 149 -26.57 9.89 18.79
C ALA A 149 -26.40 8.72 19.79
N PRO A 150 -27.35 8.42 20.70
CA PRO A 150 -27.20 7.30 21.64
C PRO A 150 -27.33 5.91 21.00
N MET A 151 -27.89 5.80 19.80
CA MET A 151 -28.13 4.53 19.10
C MET A 151 -27.18 4.30 17.92
N ARG A 152 -26.18 5.17 17.74
CA ARG A 152 -25.14 5.04 16.70
C ARG A 152 -24.42 3.69 16.77
N ASP A 153 -24.11 3.21 17.97
CA ASP A 153 -23.43 1.92 18.14
C ASP A 153 -24.29 0.75 17.66
N LYS A 154 -25.61 0.80 17.91
CA LYS A 154 -26.54 -0.21 17.38
C LYS A 154 -26.62 -0.16 15.86
N PHE A 155 -26.66 1.04 15.27
CA PHE A 155 -26.63 1.21 13.81
C PHE A 155 -25.37 0.58 13.19
N VAL A 156 -24.20 0.74 13.83
CA VAL A 156 -22.96 0.08 13.37
C VAL A 156 -22.99 -1.43 13.60
N GLN A 157 -23.59 -1.90 14.69
CA GLN A 157 -23.70 -3.33 15.01
C GLN A 157 -24.57 -4.09 14.00
N ILE A 158 -25.68 -3.49 13.53
CA ILE A 158 -26.53 -4.08 12.49
C ILE A 158 -25.94 -3.93 11.10
N ASN A 159 -25.15 -2.88 10.85
CA ASN A 159 -24.48 -2.61 9.58
C ASN A 159 -23.02 -3.13 9.59
N ARG A 160 -22.87 -4.43 9.84
CA ARG A 160 -21.57 -5.11 9.80
C ARG A 160 -21.30 -5.73 8.44
#